data_AF-A0A4R7T7I0-F1
#
_entry.id   AF-A0A4R7T7I0-F1
#
_cell.length_a   1.000
_cell.length_b   1.000
_cell.length_c   1.000
_cell.angle_alpha   90.00
_cell.angle_beta   90.00
_cell.angle_gamma   90.00
#
_symmetry.space_group_name_H-M   'P 1'
#
loop_
_entity.id
_entity.type
_entity.pdbx_description
1 polymer ?
#
loop_
_entity_poly.entity_id
_entity_poly.type
_entity_poly.pdbx_seq_one_letter_code
_entity_poly.pdbx_strand_id
1 'polypeptide(L)'
;MDPMTTSRRTFLTLVGGGAVAAGLAACGGTSGPKSSGGSTGGGAAGSGATYWSLTGQPQQAIREAQVKRFNDANPNTKIKQTEFQNDAFKQKIKTAIGAGQGPTLIWGWGGGGLKAYVEAGQVEDLTDWLGQQPDLKNSIFPSAFTAATVNGKIYAVPGETVTPIVLFYDKRAFDKIGAQPPQSWGDIMDLVPKFNDKGIAPFSLGGQSRWTNMMWLEFLFDRIGGSEVFQNIFDGQPDAWSDPSALKALDEMQKLIKANGFIKGFSSITADSNADQALLYTGKAAMMLHGAWTYGGMKGSGKDFVTGGHLGYMNFPPVDGGKGDPSDTVGNPGQYMSISSKASQAEKDTAKKFIANNTLDDATVDAWVKSGNIPVVKSAKDKLSSITDKNDAEWLKFVYDTAANAKNFAQSWDQALSPTAAETLLDNIAKLFQLSISPQQFASSMNAVIGK
;
A
#
# COMPACT_ATOMS: atom_id res chain seq x y z
N MET A 1 39.49 22.02 -56.67
CA MET A 1 39.80 21.02 -55.64
C MET A 1 38.46 20.56 -55.11
N ASP A 2 37.98 19.46 -55.69
CA ASP A 2 36.59 19.01 -55.62
C ASP A 2 36.25 18.37 -54.26
N PRO A 3 35.01 18.53 -53.77
CA PRO A 3 34.50 17.80 -52.63
C PRO A 3 34.07 16.39 -53.07
N MET A 4 34.79 15.35 -52.64
CA MET A 4 34.35 13.98 -52.89
C MET A 4 33.19 13.59 -51.96
N THR A 5 32.03 13.45 -52.60
CA THR A 5 30.82 12.78 -52.13
C THR A 5 31.04 11.28 -52.00
N THR A 6 30.60 10.66 -50.90
CA THR A 6 30.49 9.20 -50.80
C THR A 6 29.01 8.79 -50.66
N SER A 7 28.58 7.94 -51.59
CA SER A 7 27.18 7.62 -51.91
C SER A 7 26.64 6.40 -51.14
N ARG A 8 25.31 6.36 -51.01
CA ARG A 8 24.46 5.39 -50.27
C ARG A 8 24.39 3.97 -50.86
N ARG A 9 25.49 3.40 -51.35
CA ARG A 9 25.51 2.04 -51.91
C ARG A 9 26.75 1.24 -51.51
N THR A 10 26.88 0.93 -50.23
CA THR A 10 27.66 -0.23 -49.76
C THR A 10 27.08 -0.73 -48.43
N PHE A 11 25.77 -1.01 -48.46
CA PHE A 11 25.06 -1.74 -47.42
C PHE A 11 24.87 -3.17 -47.95
N LEU A 12 25.34 -4.16 -47.18
CA LEU A 12 25.31 -5.62 -47.44
C LEU A 12 26.50 -6.24 -48.16
N THR A 13 27.61 -6.47 -47.45
CA THR A 13 28.32 -7.77 -47.48
C THR A 13 29.44 -7.78 -46.44
N LEU A 14 29.23 -8.48 -45.31
CA LEU A 14 30.20 -9.40 -44.68
C LEU A 14 29.67 -9.81 -43.29
N VAL A 15 28.89 -10.90 -43.34
CA VAL A 15 28.69 -11.82 -42.22
C VAL A 15 29.97 -12.67 -42.14
N GLY A 16 30.57 -12.80 -40.94
CA GLY A 16 31.64 -13.77 -40.74
C GLY A 16 32.45 -13.65 -39.44
N GLY A 17 31.88 -14.11 -38.33
CA GLY A 17 32.60 -14.84 -37.28
C GLY A 17 33.34 -14.05 -36.18
N GLY A 18 32.94 -14.28 -34.91
CA GLY A 18 33.77 -13.98 -33.74
C GLY A 18 32.99 -13.57 -32.50
N ALA A 19 32.53 -14.55 -31.72
CA ALA A 19 31.92 -14.37 -30.41
C ALA A 19 32.91 -13.77 -29.39
N VAL A 20 32.48 -12.76 -28.62
CA VAL A 20 32.55 -12.61 -27.14
C VAL A 20 31.93 -11.25 -26.81
N ALA A 21 30.68 -11.24 -26.33
CA ALA A 21 30.08 -10.07 -25.65
C ALA A 21 29.03 -10.54 -24.64
N ALA A 22 29.49 -11.22 -23.59
CA ALA A 22 28.74 -11.31 -22.34
C ALA A 22 29.08 -10.04 -21.54
N GLY A 23 28.18 -9.05 -21.56
CA GLY A 23 28.36 -7.84 -20.80
C GLY A 23 27.20 -6.86 -20.93
N LEU A 24 26.48 -6.69 -19.81
CA LEU A 24 25.72 -5.49 -19.44
C LEU A 24 24.37 -5.25 -20.14
N ALA A 25 23.38 -6.07 -19.79
CA ALA A 25 21.96 -5.67 -19.87
C ALA A 25 21.15 -6.30 -18.72
N ALA A 26 21.32 -5.79 -17.50
CA ALA A 26 20.39 -6.05 -16.39
C ALA A 26 20.47 -5.00 -15.27
N CYS A 27 20.60 -3.72 -15.62
CA CYS A 27 20.27 -2.60 -14.73
C CYS A 27 19.38 -1.63 -15.52
N GLY A 28 18.20 -2.10 -15.89
CA GLY A 28 17.12 -1.30 -16.45
C GLY A 28 15.82 -1.84 -15.88
N GLY A 29 15.40 -1.31 -14.73
CA GLY A 29 14.16 -1.69 -14.08
C GLY A 29 12.97 -1.31 -14.95
N THR A 30 12.52 -2.23 -15.79
CA THR A 30 11.26 -2.09 -16.53
C THR A 30 10.11 -2.50 -15.63
N SER A 31 9.11 -1.63 -15.50
CA SER A 31 7.82 -1.77 -14.80
C SER A 31 6.87 -2.80 -15.43
N GLY A 32 7.41 -3.87 -16.01
CA GLY A 32 6.68 -4.97 -16.63
C GLY A 32 6.07 -5.93 -15.59
N PRO A 33 4.98 -6.64 -15.92
CA PRO A 33 4.44 -7.70 -15.07
C PRO A 33 5.47 -8.81 -14.85
N LYS A 34 5.54 -9.35 -13.64
CA LYS A 34 6.30 -10.58 -13.35
C LYS A 34 5.33 -11.75 -13.29
N SER A 35 5.55 -12.79 -14.10
CA SER A 35 4.78 -14.04 -14.01
C SER A 35 5.59 -15.08 -13.24
N SER A 36 5.06 -15.57 -12.12
CA SER A 36 5.60 -16.72 -11.40
C SER A 36 4.95 -17.99 -11.94
N GLY A 37 5.66 -18.69 -12.83
CA GLY A 37 5.24 -19.97 -13.39
C GLY A 37 6.45 -20.79 -13.80
N GLY A 38 6.85 -21.77 -12.99
CA GLY A 38 7.92 -22.69 -13.32
C GLY A 38 7.56 -23.53 -14.55
N SER A 39 8.40 -23.48 -15.58
CA SER A 39 8.26 -24.37 -16.73
C SER A 39 8.77 -25.76 -16.37
N THR A 40 7.86 -26.71 -16.18
CA THR A 40 8.16 -28.13 -16.35
C THR A 40 7.00 -28.83 -17.06
N GLY A 41 7.30 -29.37 -18.25
CA GLY A 41 6.55 -30.45 -18.90
C GLY A 41 5.32 -30.04 -19.70
N GLY A 42 5.39 -30.22 -21.03
CA GLY A 42 4.24 -30.15 -21.92
C GLY A 42 3.20 -31.21 -21.57
N GLY A 43 2.02 -30.74 -21.16
CA GLY A 43 0.81 -31.51 -20.94
C GLY A 43 -0.34 -30.51 -20.84
N ALA A 44 -1.40 -30.75 -21.61
CA ALA A 44 -2.61 -29.93 -21.83
C ALA A 44 -2.79 -28.69 -20.94
N ALA A 45 -2.99 -27.53 -21.59
CA ALA A 45 -3.41 -26.28 -20.95
C ALA A 45 -4.69 -26.50 -20.12
N GLY A 46 -4.54 -26.72 -18.82
CA GLY A 46 -5.64 -26.73 -17.88
C GLY A 46 -6.24 -25.32 -17.80
N SER A 47 -7.57 -25.26 -17.77
CA SER A 47 -8.41 -24.08 -17.50
C SER A 47 -8.15 -23.50 -16.10
N GLY A 48 -6.98 -22.92 -15.88
CA GLY A 48 -6.55 -22.44 -14.57
C GLY A 48 -7.07 -21.05 -14.26
N ALA A 49 -7.51 -20.85 -13.01
CA ALA A 49 -7.84 -19.53 -12.48
C ALA A 49 -6.61 -18.61 -12.54
N THR A 50 -6.81 -17.33 -12.79
CA THR A 50 -5.74 -16.32 -12.79
C THR A 50 -5.81 -15.47 -11.52
N TYR A 51 -4.66 -15.05 -11.01
CA TYR A 51 -4.55 -14.24 -9.81
C TYR A 51 -3.60 -13.07 -10.06
N TRP A 52 -4.08 -11.83 -9.90
CA TRP A 52 -3.20 -10.65 -9.93
C TRP A 52 -2.97 -10.10 -8.54
N SER A 53 -1.72 -9.82 -8.19
CA SER A 53 -1.32 -9.30 -6.87
C SER A 53 -0.14 -8.32 -6.96
N LEU A 54 0.29 -7.81 -5.80
CA LEU A 54 1.42 -6.88 -5.73
C LEU A 54 2.76 -7.60 -5.60
N THR A 55 3.78 -7.05 -6.26
CA THR A 55 5.20 -7.29 -5.96
C THR A 55 5.59 -6.64 -4.63
N GLY A 56 6.80 -6.93 -4.14
CA GLY A 56 7.36 -6.30 -2.94
C GLY A 56 7.66 -7.32 -1.85
N GLN A 57 8.94 -7.44 -1.48
CA GLN A 57 9.40 -8.39 -0.48
C GLN A 57 9.29 -7.79 0.94
N PRO A 58 8.95 -8.60 1.95
CA PRO A 58 8.77 -10.06 1.94
C PRO A 58 7.37 -10.56 1.51
N GLN A 59 6.39 -9.68 1.36
CA GLN A 59 4.98 -10.05 1.16
C GLN A 59 4.72 -10.84 -0.13
N GLN A 60 5.45 -10.49 -1.19
CA GLN A 60 5.44 -11.21 -2.46
C GLN A 60 5.77 -12.70 -2.28
N ALA A 61 6.85 -13.03 -1.56
CA ALA A 61 7.24 -14.43 -1.35
C ALA A 61 6.18 -15.22 -0.57
N ILE A 62 5.44 -14.57 0.34
CA ILE A 62 4.33 -15.20 1.07
C ILE A 62 3.21 -15.57 0.10
N ARG A 63 2.80 -14.64 -0.78
CA ARG A 63 1.80 -14.90 -1.81
C ARG A 63 2.23 -15.97 -2.81
N GLU A 64 3.48 -15.93 -3.27
CA GLU A 64 4.04 -16.96 -4.16
C GLU A 64 4.01 -18.35 -3.48
N ALA A 65 4.34 -18.42 -2.19
CA ALA A 65 4.30 -19.67 -1.43
C ALA A 65 2.87 -20.20 -1.24
N GLN A 66 1.87 -19.33 -1.04
CA GLN A 66 0.46 -19.70 -0.98
C GLN A 66 0.01 -20.36 -2.29
N VAL A 67 0.26 -19.70 -3.42
CA VAL A 67 -0.11 -20.18 -4.75
C VAL A 67 0.61 -21.50 -5.05
N LYS A 68 1.89 -21.60 -4.70
CA LYS A 68 2.65 -22.84 -4.86
C LYS A 68 2.04 -24.00 -4.07
N ARG A 69 1.76 -23.82 -2.77
CA ARG A 69 1.14 -24.87 -1.93
C ARG A 69 -0.21 -25.32 -2.50
N PHE A 70 -1.03 -24.38 -2.96
CA PHE A 70 -2.30 -24.71 -3.61
C PHE A 70 -2.08 -25.54 -4.88
N ASN A 71 -1.20 -25.10 -5.78
CA ASN A 71 -0.95 -25.78 -7.05
C ASN A 71 -0.34 -27.18 -6.87
N ASP A 72 0.54 -27.36 -5.88
CA ASP A 72 1.14 -28.66 -5.56
C ASP A 72 0.07 -29.65 -5.04
N ALA A 73 -0.87 -29.16 -4.22
CA ALA A 73 -1.97 -29.97 -3.69
C ALA A 73 -3.11 -30.20 -4.71
N ASN A 74 -3.14 -29.44 -5.81
CA ASN A 74 -4.24 -29.42 -6.78
C ASN A 74 -3.74 -29.52 -8.22
N PRO A 75 -3.16 -30.65 -8.65
CA PRO A 75 -2.51 -30.75 -9.97
C PRO A 75 -3.46 -30.49 -11.15
N ASN A 76 -4.76 -30.74 -10.97
CA ASN A 76 -5.80 -30.56 -11.99
C ASN A 76 -6.47 -29.18 -11.99
N THR A 77 -6.27 -28.36 -10.93
CA THR A 77 -6.87 -27.03 -10.80
C THR A 77 -5.81 -26.06 -10.29
N LYS A 78 -5.19 -25.32 -11.21
CA LYS A 78 -4.05 -24.44 -10.91
C LYS A 78 -4.43 -22.98 -10.92
N ILE A 79 -3.68 -22.19 -10.16
CA ILE A 79 -3.69 -20.73 -10.18
C ILE A 79 -2.43 -20.24 -10.89
N LYS A 80 -2.62 -19.36 -11.87
CA LYS A 80 -1.54 -18.61 -12.52
C LYS A 80 -1.47 -17.20 -11.91
N GLN A 81 -0.42 -16.93 -11.15
CA GLN A 81 -0.20 -15.63 -10.53
C GLN A 81 0.55 -14.66 -11.48
N THR A 82 0.15 -13.39 -11.48
CA THR A 82 0.84 -12.29 -12.17
C THR A 82 0.96 -11.12 -11.21
N GLU A 83 2.15 -10.54 -11.12
CA GLU A 83 2.47 -9.56 -10.11
C GLU A 83 2.86 -8.23 -10.74
N PHE A 84 2.46 -7.15 -10.06
CA PHE A 84 2.66 -5.78 -10.51
C PHE A 84 3.14 -4.90 -9.37
N GLN A 85 3.91 -3.87 -9.68
CA GLN A 85 4.17 -2.77 -8.74
C GLN A 85 2.86 -2.05 -8.39
N ASN A 86 2.77 -1.43 -7.22
CA ASN A 86 1.50 -0.95 -6.68
C ASN A 86 0.81 0.09 -7.58
N ASP A 87 1.55 1.11 -8.03
CA ASP A 87 0.93 2.17 -8.84
C ASP A 87 0.52 1.63 -10.23
N ALA A 88 1.33 0.73 -10.80
CA ALA A 88 1.02 0.04 -12.05
C ALA A 88 -0.17 -0.93 -11.91
N PHE A 89 -0.29 -1.60 -10.76
CA PHE A 89 -1.39 -2.50 -10.44
C PHE A 89 -2.72 -1.73 -10.44
N LYS A 90 -2.79 -0.62 -9.70
CA LYS A 90 -4.00 0.22 -9.59
C LYS A 90 -4.54 0.63 -10.98
N GLN A 91 -3.66 1.00 -11.90
CA GLN A 91 -4.03 1.37 -13.28
C GLN A 91 -4.51 0.16 -14.10
N LYS A 92 -3.74 -0.93 -14.06
CA LYS A 92 -4.01 -2.12 -14.89
C LYS A 92 -5.27 -2.86 -14.46
N ILE A 93 -5.46 -3.07 -13.15
CA ILE A 93 -6.60 -3.84 -12.64
C ILE A 93 -7.92 -3.13 -12.96
N LYS A 94 -7.99 -1.80 -12.78
CA LYS A 94 -9.16 -0.98 -13.11
C LYS A 94 -9.52 -1.10 -14.59
N THR A 95 -8.51 -0.97 -15.47
CA THR A 95 -8.71 -1.05 -16.92
C THR A 95 -9.16 -2.46 -17.35
N ALA A 96 -8.51 -3.50 -16.83
CA ALA A 96 -8.82 -4.89 -17.16
C ALA A 96 -10.24 -5.27 -16.70
N ILE A 97 -10.62 -4.91 -15.47
CA ILE A 97 -11.97 -5.17 -14.96
C ILE A 97 -13.02 -4.41 -15.77
N GLY A 98 -12.78 -3.14 -16.09
CA GLY A 98 -13.70 -2.35 -16.93
C GLY A 98 -13.90 -2.93 -18.34
N ALA A 99 -12.88 -3.59 -18.90
CA ALA A 99 -12.95 -4.28 -20.18
C ALA A 99 -13.52 -5.71 -20.09
N GLY A 100 -13.88 -6.20 -18.88
CA GLY A 100 -14.29 -7.60 -18.67
C GLY A 100 -13.15 -8.61 -18.83
N GLN A 101 -11.89 -8.16 -18.76
CA GLN A 101 -10.66 -8.94 -18.95
C GLN A 101 -9.83 -9.05 -17.65
N GLY A 102 -10.44 -8.77 -16.50
CA GLY A 102 -9.80 -8.92 -15.20
C GLY A 102 -9.45 -10.38 -14.87
N PRO A 103 -8.54 -10.62 -13.91
CA PRO A 103 -8.21 -11.97 -13.46
C PRO A 103 -9.39 -12.64 -12.76
N THR A 104 -9.32 -13.97 -12.58
CA THR A 104 -10.30 -14.71 -11.77
C THR A 104 -10.32 -14.22 -10.32
N LEU A 105 -9.13 -14.17 -9.70
CA LEU A 105 -8.88 -13.67 -8.36
C LEU A 105 -8.34 -12.24 -8.44
N ILE A 106 -9.11 -11.30 -7.92
CA ILE A 106 -8.81 -9.88 -7.89
C ILE A 106 -8.36 -9.51 -6.48
N TRP A 107 -7.05 -9.25 -6.33
CA TRP A 107 -6.52 -8.64 -5.11
C TRP A 107 -6.93 -7.17 -5.03
N GLY A 108 -7.15 -6.65 -3.83
CA GLY A 108 -7.36 -5.22 -3.65
C GLY A 108 -7.57 -4.80 -2.20
N TRP A 109 -8.05 -3.58 -2.02
CA TRP A 109 -8.25 -2.96 -0.71
C TRP A 109 -9.73 -2.87 -0.29
N GLY A 110 -10.65 -3.43 -1.08
CA GLY A 110 -12.09 -3.27 -0.80
C GLY A 110 -12.57 -1.85 -1.11
N GLY A 111 -13.45 -1.32 -0.28
CA GLY A 111 -13.84 0.08 -0.26
C GLY A 111 -14.52 0.55 -1.55
N GLY A 112 -14.28 1.81 -1.93
CA GLY A 112 -14.88 2.45 -3.09
C GLY A 112 -14.48 1.80 -4.43
N GLY A 113 -13.28 1.22 -4.50
CA GLY A 113 -12.86 0.42 -5.65
C GLY A 113 -13.72 -0.84 -5.83
N LEU A 114 -13.93 -1.60 -4.74
CA LEU A 114 -14.82 -2.77 -4.75
C LEU A 114 -16.26 -2.36 -5.07
N LYS A 115 -16.77 -1.30 -4.46
CA LYS A 115 -18.12 -0.78 -4.72
C LYS A 115 -18.34 -0.50 -6.21
N ALA A 116 -17.40 0.17 -6.88
CA ALA A 116 -17.48 0.43 -8.32
C ALA A 116 -17.52 -0.87 -9.16
N TYR A 117 -16.77 -1.91 -8.76
CA TYR A 117 -16.81 -3.21 -9.43
C TYR A 117 -18.13 -3.94 -9.22
N VAL A 118 -18.73 -3.82 -8.02
CA VAL A 118 -20.05 -4.38 -7.70
C VAL A 118 -21.13 -3.72 -8.54
N GLU A 119 -21.15 -2.39 -8.59
CA GLU A 119 -22.13 -1.60 -9.36
C GLU A 119 -22.03 -1.88 -10.86
N ALA A 120 -20.82 -2.15 -11.37
CA ALA A 120 -20.59 -2.56 -12.75
C ALA A 120 -20.88 -4.06 -13.02
N GLY A 121 -21.32 -4.83 -12.02
CA GLY A 121 -21.60 -6.25 -12.14
C GLY A 121 -20.37 -7.08 -12.54
N GLN A 122 -19.19 -6.69 -12.04
CA GLN A 122 -17.91 -7.30 -12.40
C GLN A 122 -17.39 -8.30 -11.37
N VAL A 123 -17.86 -8.26 -10.13
CA VAL A 123 -17.44 -9.19 -9.06
C VAL A 123 -18.62 -10.04 -8.55
N GLU A 124 -18.32 -11.24 -8.09
CA GLU A 124 -19.29 -12.21 -7.56
C GLU A 124 -19.72 -11.87 -6.13
N ASP A 125 -21.01 -12.03 -5.83
CA ASP A 125 -21.53 -12.01 -4.45
C ASP A 125 -21.08 -13.29 -3.73
N LEU A 126 -20.28 -13.13 -2.67
CA LEU A 126 -19.70 -14.23 -1.90
C LEU A 126 -20.49 -14.52 -0.61
N THR A 127 -21.61 -13.84 -0.37
CA THR A 127 -22.35 -13.89 0.90
C THR A 127 -22.78 -15.31 1.26
N ASP A 128 -23.44 -16.02 0.34
CA ASP A 128 -23.95 -17.37 0.58
C ASP A 128 -22.81 -18.38 0.74
N TRP A 129 -21.79 -18.28 -0.12
CA TRP A 129 -20.62 -19.15 -0.03
C TRP A 129 -19.86 -18.95 1.29
N LEU A 130 -19.64 -17.72 1.73
CA LEU A 130 -19.04 -17.44 3.05
C LEU A 130 -19.94 -17.89 4.20
N GLY A 131 -21.27 -17.85 4.04
CA GLY A 131 -22.22 -18.41 5.00
C GLY A 131 -22.03 -19.92 5.20
N GLN A 132 -21.56 -20.62 4.17
CA GLN A 132 -21.21 -22.05 4.22
C GLN A 132 -19.77 -22.31 4.69
N GLN A 133 -19.00 -21.25 4.98
CA GLN A 133 -17.62 -21.31 5.49
C GLN A 133 -17.51 -20.65 6.89
N PRO A 134 -18.28 -21.13 7.90
CA PRO A 134 -18.35 -20.48 9.20
C PRO A 134 -16.98 -20.42 9.90
N ASP A 135 -16.13 -21.44 9.76
CA ASP A 135 -14.81 -21.46 10.39
C ASP A 135 -13.91 -20.36 9.84
N LEU A 136 -13.83 -20.23 8.50
CA LEU A 136 -13.10 -19.14 7.86
C LEU A 136 -13.66 -17.77 8.28
N LYS A 137 -14.97 -17.58 8.15
CA LYS A 137 -15.61 -16.30 8.46
C LYS A 137 -15.41 -15.89 9.92
N ASN A 138 -15.55 -16.82 10.85
CA ASN A 138 -15.42 -16.57 12.28
C ASN A 138 -13.95 -16.42 12.73
N SER A 139 -13.00 -16.95 11.96
CA SER A 139 -11.57 -16.76 12.22
C SER A 139 -11.09 -15.33 11.97
N ILE A 140 -11.74 -14.60 11.06
CA ILE A 140 -11.40 -13.23 10.66
C ILE A 140 -12.00 -12.22 11.63
N PHE A 141 -11.31 -11.09 11.86
CA PHE A 141 -11.87 -9.99 12.64
C PHE A 141 -13.11 -9.40 11.95
N PRO A 142 -14.24 -9.20 12.67
CA PRO A 142 -15.46 -8.64 12.08
C PRO A 142 -15.24 -7.29 11.38
N SER A 143 -14.40 -6.43 11.95
CA SER A 143 -14.05 -5.11 11.38
C SER A 143 -13.39 -5.20 10.00
N ALA A 144 -12.72 -6.30 9.68
CA ALA A 144 -12.10 -6.49 8.38
C ALA A 144 -13.15 -6.62 7.26
N PHE A 145 -14.40 -7.02 7.55
CA PHE A 145 -15.44 -7.17 6.54
C PHE A 145 -16.10 -5.85 6.11
N THR A 146 -15.85 -4.74 6.81
CA THR A 146 -16.46 -3.44 6.48
C THR A 146 -16.14 -3.02 5.05
N ALA A 147 -14.85 -2.99 4.67
CA ALA A 147 -14.45 -2.63 3.30
C ALA A 147 -14.72 -3.75 2.27
N ALA A 148 -15.12 -4.95 2.70
CA ALA A 148 -15.53 -6.04 1.81
C ALA A 148 -17.04 -6.06 1.50
N THR A 149 -17.82 -5.23 2.20
CA THR A 149 -19.28 -5.27 2.16
C THR A 149 -19.83 -4.10 1.36
N VAL A 150 -20.73 -4.38 0.42
CA VAL A 150 -21.41 -3.36 -0.39
C VAL A 150 -22.91 -3.68 -0.36
N ASN A 151 -23.73 -2.71 0.03
CA ASN A 151 -25.19 -2.87 0.13
C ASN A 151 -25.63 -4.10 0.94
N GLY A 152 -24.95 -4.37 2.05
CA GLY A 152 -25.25 -5.49 2.96
C GLY A 152 -24.77 -6.88 2.50
N LYS A 153 -24.09 -6.97 1.36
CA LYS A 153 -23.56 -8.21 0.79
C LYS A 153 -22.04 -8.19 0.76
N ILE A 154 -21.41 -9.36 0.96
CA ILE A 154 -19.96 -9.50 0.99
C ILE A 154 -19.46 -9.88 -0.40
N TYR A 155 -18.59 -9.04 -0.99
CA TYR A 155 -18.06 -9.24 -2.35
C TYR A 155 -16.56 -9.55 -2.38
N ALA A 156 -15.90 -9.53 -1.23
CA ALA A 156 -14.50 -9.87 -1.10
C ALA A 156 -14.20 -10.57 0.22
N VAL A 157 -13.15 -11.38 0.27
CA VAL A 157 -12.72 -12.06 1.50
C VAL A 157 -11.46 -11.39 2.03
N PRO A 158 -11.45 -10.90 3.28
CA PRO A 158 -10.23 -10.45 3.93
C PRO A 158 -9.21 -11.60 3.96
N GLY A 159 -8.01 -11.39 3.43
CA GLY A 159 -7.06 -12.49 3.16
C GLY A 159 -5.60 -12.21 3.49
N GLU A 160 -5.26 -11.00 3.93
CA GLU A 160 -3.88 -10.66 4.29
C GLU A 160 -3.80 -10.01 5.68
N THR A 161 -3.41 -8.74 5.77
CA THR A 161 -2.93 -8.14 7.02
C THR A 161 -3.61 -6.81 7.31
N VAL A 162 -3.67 -6.45 8.58
CA VAL A 162 -4.03 -5.09 8.98
C VAL A 162 -2.78 -4.20 8.91
N THR A 163 -2.92 -3.02 8.33
CA THR A 163 -1.78 -2.14 8.01
C THR A 163 -2.07 -0.68 8.37
N PRO A 164 -1.94 -0.30 9.66
CA PRO A 164 -2.01 1.09 10.05
C PRO A 164 -0.83 1.89 9.45
N ILE A 165 -1.03 3.19 9.30
CA ILE A 165 0.03 4.15 8.98
C ILE A 165 0.77 4.52 10.27
N VAL A 166 2.09 4.57 10.17
CA VAL A 166 3.01 4.67 11.30
C VAL A 166 4.03 5.76 11.02
N LEU A 167 4.34 6.55 12.05
CA LEU A 167 5.47 7.46 12.03
C LEU A 167 6.73 6.70 12.45
N PHE A 168 7.55 6.35 11.46
CA PHE A 168 8.86 5.74 11.66
C PHE A 168 9.94 6.80 11.86
N TYR A 169 10.98 6.48 12.63
CA TYR A 169 12.12 7.38 12.83
C TYR A 169 13.44 6.62 13.02
N ASP A 170 14.55 7.24 12.62
CA ASP A 170 15.90 6.74 12.88
C ASP A 170 16.40 7.31 14.22
N LYS A 171 16.48 6.46 15.26
CA LYS A 171 16.96 6.86 16.59
C LYS A 171 18.35 7.49 16.54
N ARG A 172 19.21 7.03 15.63
CA ARG A 172 20.57 7.58 15.46
C ARG A 172 20.53 9.01 14.94
N ALA A 173 19.52 9.39 14.16
CA ALA A 173 19.34 10.76 13.69
C ALA A 173 18.94 11.68 14.84
N PHE A 174 18.05 11.21 15.73
CA PHE A 174 17.66 11.94 16.95
C PHE A 174 18.85 12.11 17.91
N ASP A 175 19.65 11.06 18.11
CA ASP A 175 20.85 11.11 18.95
C ASP A 175 21.85 12.18 18.45
N LYS A 176 22.03 12.31 17.13
CA LYS A 176 22.93 13.31 16.52
C LYS A 176 22.54 14.76 16.81
N ILE A 177 21.27 15.03 17.10
CA ILE A 177 20.77 16.37 17.44
C ILE A 177 20.41 16.52 18.93
N GLY A 178 20.57 15.46 19.73
CA GLY A 178 20.20 15.46 21.15
C GLY A 178 18.72 15.72 21.39
N ALA A 179 17.85 15.22 20.50
CA ALA A 179 16.40 15.43 20.58
C ALA A 179 15.64 14.14 20.89
N GLN A 180 14.40 14.29 21.36
CA GLN A 180 13.46 13.19 21.57
C GLN A 180 12.43 13.11 20.44
N PRO A 181 11.82 11.94 20.17
CA PRO A 181 10.73 11.79 19.21
C PRO A 181 9.56 12.74 19.51
N PRO A 182 8.92 13.31 18.49
CA PRO A 182 7.89 14.34 18.68
C PRO A 182 6.67 13.78 19.42
N GLN A 183 6.16 14.52 20.40
CA GLN A 183 4.94 14.19 21.14
C GLN A 183 3.74 15.03 20.69
N SER A 184 3.96 16.03 19.83
CA SER A 184 2.94 16.90 19.22
C SER A 184 3.30 17.28 17.78
N TRP A 185 2.34 17.82 17.04
CA TRP A 185 2.60 18.49 15.75
C TRP A 185 3.52 19.71 15.90
N GLY A 186 3.45 20.44 17.01
CA GLY A 186 4.40 21.51 17.33
C GLY A 186 5.83 21.00 17.40
N ASP A 187 6.05 19.88 18.08
CA ASP A 187 7.38 19.24 18.16
C ASP A 187 7.89 18.82 16.78
N ILE A 188 7.01 18.33 15.90
CA ILE A 188 7.37 18.03 14.50
C ILE A 188 7.95 19.28 13.82
N MET A 189 7.26 20.41 13.92
CA MET A 189 7.69 21.67 13.31
C MET A 189 9.00 22.19 13.92
N ASP A 190 9.20 22.03 15.23
CA ASP A 190 10.42 22.44 15.93
C ASP A 190 11.64 21.56 15.61
N LEU A 191 11.42 20.31 15.21
CA LEU A 191 12.48 19.38 14.79
C LEU A 191 12.99 19.66 13.38
N VAL A 192 12.15 20.24 12.50
CA VAL A 192 12.50 20.54 11.10
C VAL A 192 13.81 21.34 10.98
N PRO A 193 13.98 22.51 11.61
CA PRO A 193 15.24 23.26 11.50
C PRO A 193 16.42 22.48 12.11
N LYS A 194 16.23 21.77 13.22
CA LYS A 194 17.30 21.03 13.90
C LYS A 194 17.90 19.93 13.03
N PHE A 195 17.08 19.20 12.29
CA PHE A 195 17.56 18.19 11.34
C PHE A 195 18.22 18.82 10.11
N ASN A 196 17.60 19.86 9.55
CA ASN A 196 18.14 20.59 8.41
C ASN A 196 19.54 21.17 8.70
N ASP A 197 19.78 21.70 9.90
CA ASP A 197 21.07 22.22 10.35
C ASP A 197 22.18 21.15 10.40
N LYS A 198 21.82 19.86 10.48
CA LYS A 198 22.75 18.73 10.41
C LYS A 198 22.83 18.12 9.00
N GLY A 199 22.16 18.69 8.01
CA GLY A 199 22.10 18.13 6.66
C GLY A 199 21.32 16.80 6.59
N ILE A 200 20.45 16.54 7.57
CA ILE A 200 19.56 15.38 7.59
C ILE A 200 18.18 15.89 7.19
N ALA A 201 17.51 15.27 6.20
CA ALA A 201 16.14 15.65 5.88
C ALA A 201 15.22 15.30 7.05
N PRO A 202 14.30 16.18 7.50
CA PRO A 202 13.39 15.82 8.59
C PRO A 202 12.53 14.61 8.21
N PHE A 203 11.93 14.62 7.02
CA PHE A 203 11.10 13.52 6.53
C PHE A 203 11.54 12.99 5.16
N SER A 204 11.59 11.66 5.04
CA SER A 204 11.57 10.99 3.75
C SER A 204 10.15 10.98 3.19
N LEU A 205 10.00 11.07 1.87
CA LEU A 205 8.70 11.05 1.20
C LEU A 205 8.82 10.60 -0.27
N GLY A 206 8.13 9.51 -0.63
CA GLY A 206 7.96 9.04 -2.00
C GLY A 206 6.82 9.78 -2.73
N GLY A 207 6.94 11.10 -2.87
CA GLY A 207 5.82 11.96 -3.25
C GLY A 207 5.34 11.86 -4.70
N GLN A 208 6.08 11.18 -5.58
CA GLN A 208 5.63 10.92 -6.95
C GLN A 208 4.41 10.00 -6.98
N SER A 209 4.32 9.05 -6.03
CA SER A 209 3.21 8.10 -5.92
C SER A 209 1.91 8.74 -5.38
N ARG A 210 1.97 9.98 -4.88
CA ARG A 210 0.84 10.81 -4.39
C ARG A 210 0.13 10.31 -3.13
N TRP A 211 -0.11 9.00 -3.00
CA TRP A 211 -0.77 8.42 -1.82
C TRP A 211 0.09 8.52 -0.55
N THR A 212 1.42 8.60 -0.68
CA THR A 212 2.32 8.87 0.45
C THR A 212 2.15 10.29 1.00
N ASN A 213 1.83 11.26 0.15
CA ASN A 213 1.48 12.63 0.57
C ASN A 213 0.14 12.63 1.32
N MET A 214 -0.82 11.84 0.83
CA MET A 214 -2.17 11.71 1.39
C MET A 214 -2.15 11.24 2.85
N MET A 215 -1.27 10.30 3.20
CA MET A 215 -1.11 9.80 4.58
C MET A 215 -0.97 10.90 5.63
N TRP A 216 -0.32 12.00 5.27
CA TRP A 216 -0.19 13.15 6.17
C TRP A 216 -1.51 13.89 6.38
N LEU A 217 -2.28 14.07 5.32
CA LEU A 217 -3.56 14.74 5.37
C LEU A 217 -4.60 13.89 6.11
N GLU A 218 -4.53 12.56 5.94
CA GLU A 218 -5.36 11.60 6.68
C GLU A 218 -5.26 11.81 8.19
N PHE A 219 -4.03 11.88 8.71
CA PHE A 219 -3.82 12.17 10.11
C PHE A 219 -4.12 13.61 10.49
N LEU A 220 -3.74 14.61 9.69
CA LEU A 220 -3.98 16.02 10.07
C LEU A 220 -5.47 16.37 10.13
N PHE A 221 -6.28 15.85 9.21
CA PHE A 221 -7.74 16.05 9.24
C PHE A 221 -8.33 15.45 10.50
N ASP A 222 -7.95 14.21 10.81
CA ASP A 222 -8.39 13.51 12.02
C ASP A 222 -7.93 14.23 13.30
N ARG A 223 -6.64 14.48 13.47
CA ARG A 223 -6.10 15.11 14.68
C ARG A 223 -6.69 16.50 14.93
N ILE A 224 -6.93 17.29 13.88
CA ILE A 224 -7.47 18.64 14.02
C ILE A 224 -8.98 18.62 14.27
N GLY A 225 -9.74 17.92 13.44
CA GLY A 225 -11.21 18.02 13.44
C GLY A 225 -11.96 16.82 14.00
N GLY A 226 -11.29 15.69 14.17
CA GLY A 226 -11.87 14.39 14.49
C GLY A 226 -12.24 13.57 13.26
N SER A 227 -12.49 12.28 13.47
CA SER A 227 -12.84 11.31 12.42
C SER A 227 -14.11 11.68 11.63
N GLU A 228 -15.02 12.44 12.23
CA GLU A 228 -16.24 12.94 11.57
C GLU A 228 -15.94 13.81 10.33
N VAL A 229 -14.80 14.50 10.27
CA VAL A 229 -14.44 15.33 9.11
C VAL A 229 -14.35 14.50 7.84
N PHE A 230 -13.60 13.39 7.89
CA PHE A 230 -13.51 12.50 6.73
C PHE A 230 -14.79 11.69 6.54
N GLN A 231 -15.49 11.32 7.62
CA GLN A 231 -16.78 10.62 7.51
C GLN A 231 -17.80 11.45 6.71
N ASN A 232 -17.91 12.75 6.96
CA ASN A 232 -18.78 13.64 6.19
C ASN A 232 -18.40 13.70 4.70
N ILE A 233 -17.11 13.70 4.39
CA ILE A 233 -16.60 13.63 3.02
C ILE A 233 -16.98 12.29 2.36
N PHE A 234 -16.78 11.19 3.08
CA PHE A 234 -17.09 9.84 2.61
C PHE A 234 -18.60 9.67 2.35
N ASP A 235 -19.44 10.20 3.24
CA ASP A 235 -20.91 10.19 3.11
C ASP A 235 -21.43 11.15 2.04
N GLY A 236 -20.54 11.90 1.39
CA GLY A 236 -20.89 12.81 0.31
C GLY A 236 -21.63 14.07 0.77
N GLN A 237 -21.44 14.49 2.03
CA GLN A 237 -22.12 15.67 2.57
C GLN A 237 -21.72 16.92 1.78
N PRO A 238 -22.69 17.78 1.38
CA PRO A 238 -22.39 18.99 0.63
C PRO A 238 -21.34 19.84 1.32
N ASP A 239 -20.38 20.32 0.53
CA ASP A 239 -19.29 21.20 0.95
C ASP A 239 -18.34 20.66 2.04
N ALA A 240 -18.35 19.36 2.36
CA ALA A 240 -17.55 18.80 3.45
C ALA A 240 -16.03 19.04 3.34
N TRP A 241 -15.47 19.21 2.13
CA TRP A 241 -14.05 19.56 1.98
C TRP A 241 -13.72 21.00 2.39
N SER A 242 -14.73 21.86 2.55
CA SER A 242 -14.61 23.23 3.03
C SER A 242 -14.72 23.33 4.56
N ASP A 243 -14.78 22.20 5.28
CA ASP A 243 -14.74 22.21 6.75
C ASP A 243 -13.52 23.02 7.26
N PRO A 244 -13.69 23.91 8.25
CA PRO A 244 -12.58 24.71 8.77
C PRO A 244 -11.39 23.89 9.26
N SER A 245 -11.63 22.70 9.80
CA SER A 245 -10.60 21.75 10.25
C SER A 245 -9.84 21.15 9.07
N ALA A 246 -10.54 20.81 7.98
CA ALA A 246 -9.94 20.36 6.74
C ALA A 246 -9.04 21.46 6.13
N LEU A 247 -9.55 22.69 6.03
CA LEU A 247 -8.76 23.83 5.54
C LEU A 247 -7.52 24.11 6.40
N LYS A 248 -7.65 24.01 7.73
CA LYS A 248 -6.52 24.14 8.65
C LYS A 248 -5.48 23.04 8.44
N ALA A 249 -5.89 21.78 8.27
CA ALA A 249 -4.98 20.68 7.99
C ALA A 249 -4.18 20.89 6.69
N LEU A 250 -4.85 21.36 5.63
CA LEU A 250 -4.20 21.68 4.35
C LEU A 250 -3.19 22.83 4.51
N ASP A 251 -3.52 23.86 5.30
CA ASP A 251 -2.62 24.97 5.61
C ASP A 251 -1.39 24.52 6.42
N GLU A 252 -1.58 23.72 7.46
CA GLU A 252 -0.51 23.14 8.27
C GLU A 252 0.46 22.30 7.42
N MET A 253 -0.06 21.52 6.46
CA MET A 253 0.79 20.79 5.53
C MET A 253 1.64 21.73 4.67
N GLN A 254 1.06 22.81 4.14
CA GLN A 254 1.83 23.79 3.38
C GLN A 254 2.89 24.50 4.22
N LYS A 255 2.64 24.73 5.51
CA LYS A 255 3.66 25.25 6.43
C LYS A 255 4.84 24.28 6.57
N LEU A 256 4.58 22.99 6.77
CA LEU A 256 5.64 21.97 6.84
C LEU A 256 6.47 21.93 5.55
N ILE A 257 5.82 21.99 4.38
CA ILE A 257 6.52 22.01 3.08
C ILE A 257 7.41 23.25 2.95
N LYS A 258 6.86 24.44 3.26
CA LYS A 258 7.60 25.72 3.20
C LYS A 258 8.77 25.76 4.19
N ALA A 259 8.67 25.05 5.31
CA ALA A 259 9.73 24.90 6.29
C ALA A 259 10.86 23.93 5.85
N ASN A 260 10.78 23.35 4.64
CA ASN A 260 11.66 22.28 4.17
C ASN A 260 11.57 21.03 5.05
N GLY A 261 10.36 20.61 5.41
CA GLY A 261 10.12 19.39 6.18
C GLY A 261 10.52 18.11 5.46
N PHE A 262 10.53 18.09 4.12
CA PHE A 262 10.76 16.89 3.33
C PHE A 262 12.12 16.89 2.64
N ILE A 263 12.63 15.69 2.34
CA ILE A 263 13.78 15.48 1.47
C ILE A 263 13.61 16.24 0.16
N LYS A 264 14.66 16.93 -0.28
CA LYS A 264 14.64 17.68 -1.55
C LYS A 264 14.35 16.74 -2.72
N GLY A 265 13.45 17.15 -3.60
CA GLY A 265 13.05 16.35 -4.76
C GLY A 265 12.08 15.22 -4.46
N PHE A 266 11.42 15.20 -3.28
CA PHE A 266 10.45 14.17 -2.89
C PHE A 266 9.38 13.89 -3.98
N SER A 267 8.99 14.91 -4.75
CA SER A 267 8.00 14.80 -5.84
C SER A 267 8.45 13.91 -7.01
N SER A 268 9.74 13.57 -7.10
CA SER A 268 10.31 12.68 -8.12
C SER A 268 10.62 11.28 -7.59
N ILE A 269 10.45 11.05 -6.29
CA ILE A 269 10.71 9.76 -5.64
C ILE A 269 9.42 8.94 -5.70
N THR A 270 9.51 7.74 -6.28
CA THR A 270 8.41 6.76 -6.30
C THR A 270 8.49 5.84 -5.09
N ALA A 271 7.35 5.57 -4.46
CA ALA A 271 7.27 4.62 -3.35
C ALA A 271 7.46 3.17 -3.81
N ASP A 272 7.11 2.85 -5.07
CA ASP A 272 7.26 1.50 -5.64
C ASP A 272 8.73 1.03 -5.69
N SER A 273 9.69 1.96 -5.73
CA SER A 273 11.12 1.62 -5.67
C SER A 273 11.67 1.45 -4.26
N ASN A 274 10.86 1.68 -3.21
CA ASN A 274 11.27 1.72 -1.80
C ASN A 274 12.43 2.70 -1.51
N ALA A 275 12.62 3.72 -2.36
CA ALA A 275 13.73 4.66 -2.22
C ALA A 275 13.54 5.59 -1.01
N ASP A 276 12.30 5.89 -0.66
CA ASP A 276 11.91 6.63 0.54
C ASP A 276 12.24 5.85 1.83
N GLN A 277 11.98 4.55 1.88
CA GLN A 277 12.41 3.68 2.98
C GLN A 277 13.95 3.68 3.11
N ALA A 278 14.67 3.65 1.98
CA ALA A 278 16.12 3.70 1.97
C ALA A 278 16.70 4.99 2.54
N LEU A 279 16.06 6.14 2.29
CA LEU A 279 16.47 7.40 2.89
C LEU A 279 16.41 7.35 4.42
N LEU A 280 15.41 6.68 4.99
CA LEU A 280 15.31 6.49 6.44
C LEU A 280 16.40 5.56 6.98
N TYR A 281 16.49 4.31 6.50
CA TYR A 281 17.42 3.34 7.10
C TYR A 281 18.90 3.67 6.85
N THR A 282 19.20 4.48 5.83
CA THR A 282 20.56 5.01 5.57
C THR A 282 20.87 6.31 6.34
N GLY A 283 19.92 6.85 7.12
CA GLY A 283 20.09 8.05 7.92
C GLY A 283 20.17 9.35 7.11
N LYS A 284 19.70 9.34 5.85
CA LYS A 284 19.56 10.54 5.01
C LYS A 284 18.32 11.34 5.35
N ALA A 285 17.31 10.68 5.91
CA ALA A 285 16.14 11.30 6.51
C ALA A 285 15.96 10.80 7.95
N ALA A 286 15.42 11.65 8.83
CA ALA A 286 15.25 11.33 10.24
C ALA A 286 13.94 10.57 10.52
N MET A 287 12.88 10.88 9.78
CA MET A 287 11.54 10.33 9.99
C MET A 287 10.87 9.95 8.66
N MET A 288 9.82 9.14 8.72
CA MET A 288 9.00 8.73 7.57
C MET A 288 7.61 8.35 8.04
N LEU A 289 6.57 8.95 7.46
CA LEU A 289 5.19 8.52 7.65
C LEU A 289 4.84 7.50 6.57
N HIS A 290 4.57 6.26 6.96
CA HIS A 290 4.29 5.19 5.99
C HIS A 290 3.48 4.06 6.63
N GLY A 291 2.86 3.22 5.82
CA GLY A 291 2.20 2.02 6.31
C GLY A 291 3.12 0.98 6.95
N ALA A 292 2.57 0.24 7.92
CA ALA A 292 3.23 -0.83 8.65
C ALA A 292 3.89 -1.92 7.76
N TRP A 293 3.41 -2.07 6.51
CA TRP A 293 3.97 -3.05 5.56
C TRP A 293 5.45 -2.81 5.21
N THR A 294 6.00 -1.63 5.45
CA THR A 294 7.41 -1.32 5.16
C THR A 294 8.39 -1.93 6.14
N TYR A 295 7.94 -2.33 7.33
CA TYR A 295 8.82 -2.90 8.36
C TYR A 295 9.64 -4.08 7.85
N GLY A 296 8.98 -5.05 7.22
CA GLY A 296 9.66 -6.24 6.68
C GLY A 296 10.67 -5.89 5.60
N GLY A 297 10.38 -4.90 4.76
CA GLY A 297 11.29 -4.39 3.72
C GLY A 297 12.52 -3.71 4.31
N MET A 298 12.33 -2.85 5.33
CA MET A 298 13.41 -2.20 6.07
C MET A 298 14.25 -3.22 6.85
N LYS A 299 13.64 -4.26 7.43
CA LYS A 299 14.36 -5.36 8.09
C LYS A 299 15.24 -6.13 7.09
N GLY A 300 14.71 -6.44 5.91
CA GLY A 300 15.44 -7.20 4.89
C GLY A 300 16.54 -6.38 4.19
N SER A 301 16.32 -5.10 3.94
CA SER A 301 17.20 -4.27 3.11
C SER A 301 18.06 -3.29 3.91
N GLY A 302 17.65 -2.94 5.13
CA GLY A 302 18.26 -1.92 5.99
C GLY A 302 19.45 -2.39 6.82
N LYS A 303 19.99 -3.59 6.55
CA LYS A 303 21.09 -4.22 7.33
C LYS A 303 20.70 -4.35 8.81
N ASP A 304 21.47 -3.73 9.70
CA ASP A 304 21.27 -3.72 11.15
C ASP A 304 20.30 -2.62 11.62
N PHE A 305 19.67 -1.86 10.72
CA PHE A 305 18.76 -0.78 11.11
C PHE A 305 17.61 -1.24 12.01
N VAL A 306 16.98 -2.39 11.68
CA VAL A 306 15.93 -2.98 12.51
C VAL A 306 16.53 -3.86 13.61
N THR A 307 17.39 -4.80 13.25
CA THR A 307 17.92 -5.81 14.20
C THR A 307 18.86 -5.22 15.25
N GLY A 308 19.55 -4.12 14.95
CA GLY A 308 20.35 -3.33 15.86
C GLY A 308 19.55 -2.34 16.72
N GLY A 309 18.22 -2.31 16.58
CA GLY A 309 17.34 -1.49 17.41
C GLY A 309 17.35 0.01 17.07
N HIS A 310 17.86 0.40 15.89
CA HIS A 310 17.94 1.79 15.45
C HIS A 310 16.61 2.35 14.92
N LEU A 311 15.70 1.48 14.49
CA LEU A 311 14.35 1.88 14.10
C LEU A 311 13.51 2.23 15.35
N GLY A 312 12.92 3.41 15.31
CA GLY A 312 11.81 3.81 16.17
C GLY A 312 10.51 3.92 15.38
N TYR A 313 9.39 3.80 16.08
CA TYR A 313 8.05 3.90 15.52
C TYR A 313 7.08 4.43 16.57
N MET A 314 6.04 5.13 16.12
CA MET A 314 4.94 5.60 16.95
C MET A 314 3.69 5.85 16.11
N ASN A 315 2.53 5.97 16.77
CA ASN A 315 1.35 6.53 16.11
C ASN A 315 1.58 8.03 15.83
N PHE A 316 0.81 8.62 14.92
CA PHE A 316 0.95 10.03 14.59
C PHE A 316 0.61 10.91 15.81
N PRO A 317 1.46 11.88 16.17
CA PRO A 317 1.27 12.67 17.39
C PRO A 317 0.02 13.56 17.31
N PRO A 318 -0.56 13.95 18.46
CA PRO A 318 -1.66 14.89 18.51
C PRO A 318 -1.30 16.26 17.93
N VAL A 319 -2.33 17.02 17.55
CA VAL A 319 -2.21 18.45 17.21
C VAL A 319 -2.77 19.26 18.38
N ASP A 320 -2.03 20.28 18.82
CA ASP A 320 -2.46 21.11 19.95
C ASP A 320 -3.80 21.80 19.66
N GLY A 321 -4.74 21.65 20.60
CA GLY A 321 -6.12 22.13 20.45
C GLY A 321 -6.94 21.38 19.40
N GLY A 322 -6.45 20.25 18.89
CA GLY A 322 -7.16 19.35 18.00
C GLY A 322 -8.28 18.58 18.71
N LYS A 323 -9.28 18.15 17.94
CA LYS A 323 -10.45 17.40 18.43
C LYS A 323 -10.33 15.88 18.24
N GLY A 324 -9.36 15.42 17.46
CA GLY A 324 -9.18 13.99 17.18
C GLY A 324 -8.72 13.21 18.39
N ASP A 325 -9.16 11.96 18.48
CA ASP A 325 -8.71 11.05 19.53
C ASP A 325 -7.29 10.59 19.19
N PRO A 326 -6.29 10.73 20.09
CA PRO A 326 -4.93 10.29 19.81
C PRO A 326 -4.78 8.80 19.51
N SER A 327 -5.78 7.98 19.90
CA SER A 327 -5.84 6.55 19.55
C SER A 327 -6.34 6.30 18.13
N ASP A 328 -6.98 7.26 17.48
CA ASP A 328 -7.45 7.11 16.10
C ASP A 328 -6.26 6.86 15.17
N THR A 329 -6.47 6.00 14.18
CA THR A 329 -5.47 5.63 13.19
C THR A 329 -6.08 5.56 11.80
N VAL A 330 -5.21 5.57 10.80
CA VAL A 330 -5.57 5.49 9.38
C VAL A 330 -4.73 4.41 8.72
N GLY A 331 -5.15 3.91 7.56
CA GLY A 331 -4.41 2.90 6.80
C GLY A 331 -5.33 1.90 6.13
N ASN A 332 -4.94 0.62 6.06
CA ASN A 332 -5.81 -0.40 5.47
C ASN A 332 -6.20 -1.47 6.50
N PRO A 333 -7.50 -1.66 6.78
CA PRO A 333 -7.98 -2.65 7.74
C PRO A 333 -7.80 -4.10 7.25
N GLY A 334 -7.54 -4.28 5.96
CA GLY A 334 -7.24 -5.55 5.33
C GLY A 334 -6.84 -5.38 3.87
N GLN A 335 -6.40 -6.47 3.26
CA GLN A 335 -6.40 -6.67 1.82
C GLN A 335 -7.22 -7.91 1.49
N TYR A 336 -7.80 -7.90 0.30
CA TYR A 336 -8.98 -8.67 -0.01
C TYR A 336 -8.84 -9.43 -1.32
N MET A 337 -9.54 -10.54 -1.39
CA MET A 337 -9.68 -11.36 -2.59
C MET A 337 -11.13 -11.31 -3.05
N SER A 338 -11.37 -10.70 -4.21
CA SER A 338 -12.66 -10.76 -4.91
C SER A 338 -12.59 -11.77 -6.05
N ILE A 339 -13.75 -12.29 -6.47
CA ILE A 339 -13.83 -13.21 -7.61
C ILE A 339 -14.54 -12.51 -8.77
N SER A 340 -13.94 -12.56 -9.96
CA SER A 340 -14.55 -11.99 -11.16
C SER A 340 -15.84 -12.72 -11.52
N SER A 341 -16.91 -11.95 -11.71
CA SER A 341 -18.20 -12.46 -12.19
C SER A 341 -18.10 -13.08 -13.59
N LYS A 342 -17.10 -12.65 -14.39
CA LYS A 342 -16.85 -13.10 -15.77
C LYS A 342 -16.07 -14.41 -15.86
N ALA A 343 -15.51 -14.88 -14.74
CA ALA A 343 -14.84 -16.18 -14.69
C ALA A 343 -15.84 -17.33 -14.90
N SER A 344 -15.38 -18.41 -15.52
CA SER A 344 -16.12 -19.67 -15.63
C SER A 344 -16.37 -20.29 -14.26
N GLN A 345 -17.36 -21.18 -14.16
CA GLN A 345 -17.67 -21.84 -12.89
C GLN A 345 -16.48 -22.63 -12.33
N ALA A 346 -15.74 -23.34 -13.18
CA ALA A 346 -14.55 -24.09 -12.76
C ALA A 346 -13.44 -23.18 -12.19
N GLU A 347 -13.24 -21.99 -12.78
CA GLU A 347 -12.30 -21.00 -12.27
C GLU A 347 -12.77 -20.41 -10.94
N LYS A 348 -14.07 -20.12 -10.79
CA LYS A 348 -14.67 -19.66 -9.53
C LYS A 348 -14.53 -20.68 -8.41
N ASP A 349 -14.76 -21.96 -8.71
CA ASP A 349 -14.60 -23.05 -7.75
C ASP A 349 -13.13 -23.20 -7.32
N THR A 350 -12.19 -23.07 -8.27
CA THR A 350 -10.75 -23.04 -7.99
C THR A 350 -10.38 -21.86 -7.09
N ALA A 351 -10.90 -20.66 -7.39
CA ALA A 351 -10.68 -19.45 -6.60
C ALA A 351 -11.24 -19.57 -5.18
N LYS A 352 -12.47 -20.05 -5.01
CA LYS A 352 -13.10 -20.31 -3.71
C LYS A 352 -12.31 -21.33 -2.90
N LYS A 353 -11.83 -22.41 -3.55
CA LYS A 353 -10.99 -23.41 -2.89
C LYS A 353 -9.66 -22.83 -2.40
N PHE A 354 -9.03 -21.97 -3.18
CA PHE A 354 -7.79 -21.29 -2.78
C PHE A 354 -8.01 -20.34 -1.59
N ILE A 355 -9.07 -19.53 -1.65
CA ILE A 355 -9.40 -18.62 -0.54
C ILE A 355 -9.72 -19.41 0.74
N ALA A 356 -10.50 -20.49 0.65
CA ALA A 356 -10.83 -21.29 1.82
C ALA A 356 -9.60 -21.95 2.48
N ASN A 357 -8.63 -22.39 1.69
CA ASN A 357 -7.61 -23.33 2.18
C ASN A 357 -6.20 -22.76 2.26
N ASN A 358 -5.92 -21.58 1.68
CA ASN A 358 -4.53 -21.12 1.53
C ASN A 358 -4.30 -19.66 1.90
N THR A 359 -5.31 -18.78 1.79
CA THR A 359 -5.08 -17.34 2.10
C THR A 359 -4.88 -17.09 3.59
N LEU A 360 -5.39 -17.97 4.47
CA LEU A 360 -5.30 -17.84 5.92
C LEU A 360 -4.97 -19.17 6.61
N ASP A 361 -4.30 -20.10 5.90
CA ASP A 361 -3.78 -21.33 6.52
C ASP A 361 -2.67 -21.02 7.54
N ASP A 362 -2.41 -21.94 8.47
CA ASP A 362 -1.44 -21.72 9.54
C ASP A 362 -0.05 -21.33 9.03
N ALA A 363 0.40 -21.96 7.94
CA ALA A 363 1.69 -21.65 7.31
C ALA A 363 1.75 -20.21 6.79
N THR A 364 0.66 -19.71 6.21
CA THR A 364 0.54 -18.31 5.77
C THR A 364 0.53 -17.36 6.96
N VAL A 365 -0.30 -17.63 7.97
CA VAL A 365 -0.42 -16.76 9.14
C VAL A 365 0.95 -16.67 9.83
N ASP A 366 1.66 -17.78 9.99
CA ASP A 366 3.03 -17.81 10.51
C ASP A 366 4.00 -16.98 9.67
N ALA A 367 3.93 -17.10 8.34
CA ALA A 367 4.80 -16.37 7.43
C ALA A 367 4.58 -14.85 7.52
N TRP A 368 3.32 -14.41 7.59
CA TRP A 368 2.97 -13.02 7.80
C TRP A 368 3.49 -12.48 9.13
N VAL A 369 3.26 -13.19 10.24
CA VAL A 369 3.75 -12.79 11.57
C VAL A 369 5.28 -12.70 11.57
N LYS A 370 6.00 -13.70 11.05
CA LYS A 370 7.47 -13.70 10.95
C LYS A 370 8.02 -12.58 10.06
N SER A 371 7.24 -12.11 9.11
CA SER A 371 7.60 -10.97 8.24
C SER A 371 7.39 -9.60 8.89
N GLY A 372 6.87 -9.55 10.13
CA GLY A 372 6.56 -8.31 10.83
C GLY A 372 5.19 -7.72 10.48
N ASN A 373 4.25 -8.53 9.99
CA ASN A 373 2.90 -8.09 9.66
C ASN A 373 1.86 -8.80 10.55
N ILE A 374 0.70 -8.18 10.79
CA ILE A 374 -0.40 -8.75 11.58
C ILE A 374 -1.51 -9.24 10.65
N PRO A 375 -1.73 -10.56 10.51
CA PRO A 375 -2.85 -11.10 9.75
C PRO A 375 -4.21 -10.67 10.30
N VAL A 376 -5.21 -10.58 9.42
CA VAL A 376 -6.60 -10.23 9.77
C VAL A 376 -7.37 -11.32 10.54
N VAL A 377 -6.68 -12.35 11.03
CA VAL A 377 -7.27 -13.47 11.78
C VAL A 377 -7.03 -13.33 13.28
N LYS A 378 -8.02 -13.76 14.07
CA LYS A 378 -8.00 -13.72 15.53
C LYS A 378 -6.84 -14.52 16.14
N SER A 379 -6.46 -15.64 15.51
CA SER A 379 -5.34 -16.49 15.92
C SER A 379 -3.96 -15.83 15.75
N ALA A 380 -3.86 -14.69 15.05
CA ALA A 380 -2.61 -13.96 14.93
C ALA A 380 -2.03 -13.58 16.31
N LYS A 381 -2.90 -13.26 17.28
CA LYS A 381 -2.50 -12.89 18.64
C LYS A 381 -1.70 -14.00 19.34
N ASP A 382 -2.12 -15.25 19.18
CA ASP A 382 -1.49 -16.39 19.83
C ASP A 382 -0.09 -16.65 19.27
N LYS A 383 0.10 -16.38 17.97
CA LYS A 383 1.38 -16.53 17.27
C LYS A 383 2.38 -15.43 17.63
N LEU A 384 1.96 -14.28 18.17
CA LEU A 384 2.88 -13.22 18.59
C LEU A 384 3.85 -13.68 19.69
N SER A 385 3.39 -14.59 20.56
CA SER A 385 4.21 -15.15 21.65
C SER A 385 5.38 -16.02 21.16
N SER A 386 5.32 -16.50 19.92
CA SER A 386 6.37 -17.33 19.30
C SER A 386 7.53 -16.50 18.74
N ILE A 387 7.43 -15.17 18.75
CA ILE A 387 8.43 -14.27 18.18
C ILE A 387 9.53 -14.00 19.22
N THR A 388 10.72 -14.53 18.94
CA THR A 388 11.86 -14.48 19.87
C THR A 388 12.73 -13.24 19.69
N ASP A 389 12.74 -12.64 18.50
CA ASP A 389 13.44 -11.36 18.30
C ASP A 389 12.67 -10.25 19.01
N LYS A 390 13.36 -9.55 19.92
CA LYS A 390 12.74 -8.52 20.75
C LYS A 390 12.16 -7.36 19.92
N ASN A 391 12.87 -6.93 18.88
CA ASN A 391 12.43 -5.80 18.06
C ASN A 391 11.19 -6.17 17.23
N ASP A 392 11.16 -7.40 16.70
CA ASP A 392 9.98 -7.93 15.99
C ASP A 392 8.78 -8.06 16.94
N ALA A 393 8.99 -8.61 18.15
CA ALA A 393 7.92 -8.81 19.12
C ALA A 393 7.29 -7.48 19.59
N GLU A 394 8.12 -6.48 19.89
CA GLU A 394 7.66 -5.13 20.26
C GLU A 394 6.91 -4.46 19.10
N TRP A 395 7.44 -4.58 17.88
CA TRP A 395 6.81 -4.04 16.67
C TRP A 395 5.43 -4.65 16.41
N LEU A 396 5.34 -5.98 16.41
CA LEU A 396 4.09 -6.69 16.17
C LEU A 396 3.05 -6.36 17.23
N LYS A 397 3.47 -6.26 18.50
CA LYS A 397 2.59 -5.81 19.59
C LYS A 397 2.07 -4.40 19.33
N PHE A 398 2.94 -3.47 18.93
CA PHE A 398 2.56 -2.09 18.60
C PHE A 398 1.53 -2.04 17.45
N VAL A 399 1.74 -2.77 16.35
CA VAL A 399 0.81 -2.80 15.22
C VAL A 399 -0.54 -3.40 15.64
N TYR A 400 -0.51 -4.51 16.39
CA TYR A 400 -1.73 -5.15 16.89
C TYR A 400 -2.51 -4.20 17.81
N ASP A 401 -1.85 -3.60 18.79
CA ASP A 401 -2.48 -2.69 19.75
C ASP A 401 -3.03 -1.43 19.05
N THR A 402 -2.30 -0.88 18.08
CA THR A 402 -2.75 0.29 17.31
C THR A 402 -4.03 -0.04 16.56
N ALA A 403 -4.09 -1.19 15.88
CA ALA A 403 -5.29 -1.60 15.13
C ALA A 403 -6.46 -1.99 16.06
N ALA A 404 -6.18 -2.71 17.15
CA ALA A 404 -7.21 -3.26 18.03
C ALA A 404 -7.81 -2.22 19.00
N ASN A 405 -7.02 -1.23 19.40
CA ASN A 405 -7.44 -0.20 20.36
C ASN A 405 -7.82 1.12 19.70
N ALA A 406 -7.66 1.26 18.38
CA ALA A 406 -8.11 2.45 17.67
C ALA A 406 -9.62 2.63 17.86
N LYS A 407 -10.02 3.79 18.37
CA LYS A 407 -11.44 4.16 18.45
C LYS A 407 -12.04 4.31 17.05
N ASN A 408 -11.28 4.88 16.12
CA ASN A 408 -11.55 4.86 14.70
C ASN A 408 -10.31 4.40 13.91
N PHE A 409 -10.50 3.40 13.04
CA PHE A 409 -9.52 3.01 12.03
C PHE A 409 -10.08 3.37 10.65
N ALA A 410 -9.76 4.57 10.17
CA ALA A 410 -10.19 5.01 8.85
C ALA A 410 -9.39 4.31 7.74
N GLN A 411 -10.09 3.83 6.72
CA GLN A 411 -9.44 3.34 5.51
C GLN A 411 -8.77 4.49 4.75
N SER A 412 -7.62 4.22 4.13
CA SER A 412 -6.91 5.18 3.29
C SER A 412 -7.85 5.78 2.25
N TRP A 413 -7.84 7.10 2.08
CA TRP A 413 -8.92 7.82 1.40
C TRP A 413 -9.04 7.44 -0.08
N ASP A 414 -7.92 7.16 -0.75
CA ASP A 414 -7.90 6.73 -2.16
C ASP A 414 -8.49 5.32 -2.36
N GLN A 415 -8.62 4.52 -1.30
CA GLN A 415 -9.29 3.22 -1.32
C GLN A 415 -10.75 3.33 -0.83
N ALA A 416 -11.03 4.25 0.09
CA ALA A 416 -12.37 4.47 0.61
C ALA A 416 -13.31 5.13 -0.41
N LEU A 417 -12.83 6.15 -1.12
CA LEU A 417 -13.62 6.94 -2.08
C LEU A 417 -13.81 6.21 -3.42
N SER A 418 -14.78 6.69 -4.21
CA SER A 418 -14.97 6.20 -5.58
C SER A 418 -13.68 6.39 -6.42
N PRO A 419 -13.38 5.52 -7.40
CA PRO A 419 -12.16 5.66 -8.19
C PRO A 419 -12.00 7.00 -8.92
N THR A 420 -13.10 7.71 -9.19
CA THR A 420 -13.09 9.04 -9.82
C THR A 420 -12.76 10.13 -8.80
N ALA A 421 -13.41 10.11 -7.63
CA ALA A 421 -13.10 11.03 -6.54
C ALA A 421 -11.66 10.83 -6.02
N ALA A 422 -11.21 9.59 -5.90
CA ALA A 422 -9.85 9.23 -5.48
C ALA A 422 -8.77 9.77 -6.44
N GLU A 423 -8.96 9.68 -7.76
CA GLU A 423 -7.98 10.24 -8.71
C GLU A 423 -7.93 11.77 -8.64
N THR A 424 -9.09 12.41 -8.52
CA THR A 424 -9.18 13.87 -8.32
C THR A 424 -8.48 14.29 -7.02
N LEU A 425 -8.67 13.52 -5.94
CA LEU A 425 -8.01 13.71 -4.65
C LEU A 425 -6.49 13.63 -4.80
N LEU A 426 -5.97 12.55 -5.38
CA LEU A 426 -4.52 12.34 -5.50
C LEU A 426 -3.84 13.42 -6.36
N ASP A 427 -4.49 13.88 -7.44
CA ASP A 427 -4.00 14.99 -8.26
C ASP A 427 -3.95 16.32 -7.48
N ASN A 428 -5.01 16.64 -6.74
CA ASN A 428 -5.04 17.85 -5.91
C ASN A 428 -4.03 17.79 -4.76
N ILE A 429 -3.81 16.62 -4.15
CA ILE A 429 -2.79 16.43 -3.12
C ILE A 429 -1.39 16.68 -3.70
N ALA A 430 -1.09 16.17 -4.89
CA ALA A 430 0.18 16.43 -5.56
C ALA A 430 0.39 17.94 -5.80
N LYS A 431 -0.64 18.63 -6.30
CA LYS A 431 -0.63 20.09 -6.51
C LYS A 431 -0.46 20.88 -5.22
N LEU A 432 -1.13 20.48 -4.14
CA LEU A 432 -1.00 21.09 -2.82
C LEU A 432 0.44 20.95 -2.30
N PHE A 433 1.03 19.76 -2.43
CA PHE A 433 2.40 19.47 -2.00
C PHE A 433 3.46 20.21 -2.83
N GLN A 434 3.14 20.53 -4.09
CA GLN A 434 3.95 21.39 -4.95
C GLN A 434 3.72 22.89 -4.70
N LEU A 435 2.88 23.25 -3.72
CA LEU A 435 2.46 24.63 -3.44
C LEU A 435 1.83 25.35 -4.64
N SER A 436 1.24 24.59 -5.57
CA SER A 436 0.66 25.11 -6.82
C SER A 436 -0.83 25.48 -6.71
N ILE A 437 -1.48 25.06 -5.62
CA ILE A 437 -2.86 25.44 -5.28
C ILE A 437 -2.96 25.81 -3.79
N SER A 438 -3.91 26.67 -3.45
CA SER A 438 -4.25 27.00 -2.05
C SER A 438 -5.15 25.93 -1.41
N PRO A 439 -5.27 25.90 -0.07
CA PRO A 439 -6.27 25.10 0.63
C PRO A 439 -7.70 25.31 0.10
N GLN A 440 -8.09 26.54 -0.24
CA GLN A 440 -9.42 26.85 -0.76
C GLN A 440 -9.64 26.30 -2.18
N GLN A 441 -8.61 26.37 -3.03
CA GLN A 441 -8.66 25.79 -4.38
C GLN A 441 -8.73 24.26 -4.32
N PHE A 442 -8.01 23.63 -3.38
CA PHE A 442 -8.13 22.20 -3.09
C PHE A 442 -9.56 21.84 -2.70
N ALA A 443 -10.11 22.50 -1.68
CA ALA A 443 -11.47 22.24 -1.19
C ALA A 443 -12.53 22.45 -2.29
N SER A 444 -12.43 23.52 -3.07
CA SER A 444 -13.35 23.82 -4.17
C SER A 444 -13.32 22.72 -5.25
N SER A 445 -12.12 22.25 -5.61
CA SER A 445 -11.96 21.18 -6.60
C SER A 445 -12.53 19.85 -6.10
N MET A 446 -12.35 19.55 -4.81
CA MET A 446 -12.85 18.32 -4.21
C MET A 446 -14.37 18.33 -4.00
N ASN A 447 -14.95 19.48 -3.62
CA ASN A 447 -16.41 19.65 -3.54
C ASN A 447 -17.10 19.49 -4.91
N ALA A 448 -16.41 19.77 -6.02
CA ALA A 448 -16.96 19.54 -7.35
C ALA A 448 -17.16 18.05 -7.71
N VAL A 449 -16.54 17.14 -6.97
CA VAL A 449 -16.63 15.68 -7.18
C VAL A 449 -17.17 14.90 -5.98
N ILE A 450 -17.60 15.59 -4.91
CA ILE A 450 -18.14 14.95 -3.72
C ILE A 450 -19.44 14.20 -4.04
N GLY A 451 -19.60 13.00 -3.47
CA GLY A 451 -20.76 12.14 -3.71
C GLY A 451 -20.88 11.54 -5.12
N LYS A 452 -19.89 11.74 -6.01
CA LYS A 452 -19.87 11.19 -7.37
C LYS A 452 -19.22 9.81 -7.50
#